data_AF-A0A6P0YRU5-F1
#
_entry.id   AF-A0A6P0YRU5-F1
#
_cell.length_a   1.000
_cell.length_b   1.000
_cell.length_c   1.000
_cell.angle_alpha   90.00
_cell.angle_beta   90.00
_cell.angle_gamma   90.00
#
_symmetry.space_group_name_H-M   'P 1'
#
loop_
_entity.id
_entity.type
_entity.pdbx_description
1 polymer ?
#
loop_
_entity_poly.entity_id
_entity_poly.type
_entity_poly.pdbx_seq_one_letter_code
_entity_poly.pdbx_strand_id
1 'polypeptide(L)'
;MVTRILSLGDSLTWGVSDNNVDEGDRSGGYRIFLQDALAAQGFQIGTNGDIDFVGEEDNTDTRPSGPNSIDPDHQGQRGDRISQLDDELTNNNNTLLNTLAPDIVLLMAGTNDLLQDATAEIALNRLEGLIETLASQTTQHIFVASLPPFVLNSDDGKDITRLDDTDEAERLSFNSQLPTFLNTRFDEATRAKLTFVDVAGALQPSDISTDGVHITSKGFSKVANAWHNALVPVLAPTIDPTSIVRGTPERIEAETFSLSGGFTAVAQESDDLPSNTQVIQGSTNSIGSATTSFGFATGYYDITIGYFDENDGVGQINTTIGDDILDTLTLNQNLGAAHPSTENYVHKTIGKRVQLTQGDLITLTGTPNGGELVAIDYLEFVPVSQPAPVPSPNPAPNPNPAPTPNPDPVLNPDPTLSPPPASEPSPDLVPTPVPTEEDVVGIVEVGNNRNNVFSGTAGDDIFNGRGGRDRARGRDGNDRFNGGSGKDRLLGDGGDDRLNGGTDGDRLVGGSGDDDLIGGAGMDTILTGVGADSIIYNNRREGGGRGDRIRDFDEDNDLIVVKGRRFDRSLRTNRLLRRKYFTVGSEATTQNHRFIFDDSSGVLSFDPDGTGDRQSIILARLGRNTDLTHRSIFVQ
;
A
#
# COMPACT_ATOMS: atom_id res chain seq x y z
N MET A 1 14.78 31.07 -7.64
CA MET A 1 14.69 30.76 -6.21
C MET A 1 14.77 29.26 -6.13
N VAL A 2 15.54 28.71 -5.18
CA VAL A 2 15.67 27.26 -5.04
C VAL A 2 14.39 26.73 -4.40
N THR A 3 13.74 25.75 -5.01
CA THR A 3 12.54 25.12 -4.46
C THR A 3 12.95 24.06 -3.44
N ARG A 4 12.48 24.21 -2.19
CA ARG A 4 12.81 23.31 -1.09
C ARG A 4 11.78 22.18 -1.00
N ILE A 5 12.22 20.93 -1.15
CA ILE A 5 11.36 19.74 -1.16
C ILE A 5 11.64 18.86 0.06
N LEU A 6 10.66 18.70 0.93
CA LEU A 6 10.72 17.76 2.05
C LEU A 6 10.12 16.41 1.63
N SER A 7 10.93 15.36 1.58
CA SER A 7 10.44 13.98 1.47
C SER A 7 10.11 13.47 2.87
N LEU A 8 8.82 13.30 3.18
CA LEU A 8 8.32 12.96 4.51
C LEU A 8 7.65 11.59 4.51
N GLY A 9 8.02 10.71 5.44
CA GLY A 9 7.37 9.40 5.54
C GLY A 9 8.08 8.43 6.45
N ASP A 10 7.87 7.14 6.20
CA ASP A 10 8.42 6.07 7.02
C ASP A 10 9.65 5.38 6.37
N SER A 11 9.81 4.07 6.57
CA SER A 11 10.87 3.27 5.98
C SER A 11 10.83 3.25 4.44
N LEU A 12 9.67 3.49 3.82
CA LEU A 12 9.57 3.63 2.37
C LEU A 12 10.23 4.92 1.86
N THR A 13 10.13 6.01 2.64
CA THR A 13 10.83 7.27 2.36
C THR A 13 12.30 7.19 2.75
N TRP A 14 12.63 6.46 3.83
CA TRP A 14 14.03 6.13 4.14
C TRP A 14 14.68 5.41 2.94
N GLY A 15 13.96 4.48 2.30
CA GLY A 15 14.48 3.66 1.21
C GLY A 15 14.94 2.28 1.65
N VAL A 16 14.23 1.67 2.62
CA VAL A 16 14.50 0.31 3.08
C VAL A 16 14.06 -0.72 2.03
N SER A 17 14.95 -1.65 1.69
CA SER A 17 14.67 -2.85 0.88
C SER A 17 15.24 -4.11 1.55
N ASP A 18 14.72 -5.29 1.22
CA ASP A 18 15.21 -6.55 1.78
C ASP A 18 16.60 -6.93 1.28
N ASN A 19 17.41 -7.42 2.23
CA ASN A 19 18.60 -8.26 2.06
C ASN A 19 19.44 -7.99 0.80
N ASN A 20 20.45 -7.11 0.90
CA ASN A 20 21.85 -7.30 0.48
C ASN A 20 22.24 -8.21 -0.73
N VAL A 21 21.33 -8.53 -1.65
CA VAL A 21 21.57 -9.36 -2.84
C VAL A 21 20.92 -8.67 -4.02
N ASP A 22 21.80 -8.16 -4.89
CA ASP A 22 21.53 -7.61 -6.23
C ASP A 22 20.67 -6.33 -6.21
N GLU A 23 21.24 -5.14 -5.98
CA GLU A 23 22.00 -4.32 -6.94
C GLU A 23 22.73 -3.21 -6.15
N GLY A 24 23.91 -2.78 -6.59
CA GLY A 24 24.78 -1.86 -5.85
C GLY A 24 24.09 -0.65 -5.17
N ASP A 25 23.89 -0.77 -3.86
CA ASP A 25 23.99 0.26 -2.81
C ASP A 25 23.39 1.65 -3.13
N ARG A 26 22.11 1.73 -3.53
CA ARG A 26 21.34 2.99 -3.56
C ARG A 26 20.42 3.08 -2.34
N SER A 27 21.00 3.36 -1.18
CA SER A 27 20.30 3.41 0.11
C SER A 27 19.12 4.42 0.20
N GLY A 28 18.89 5.29 -0.79
CA GLY A 28 17.83 6.33 -0.77
C GLY A 28 16.47 5.96 -1.38
N GLY A 29 16.25 4.71 -1.82
CA GLY A 29 14.96 4.24 -2.35
C GLY A 29 14.45 5.06 -3.55
N TYR A 30 13.14 5.39 -3.57
CA TYR A 30 12.54 6.16 -4.68
C TYR A 30 13.17 7.55 -4.86
N ARG A 31 13.74 8.15 -3.81
CA ARG A 31 14.28 9.52 -3.86
C ARG A 31 15.42 9.63 -4.86
N ILE A 32 16.25 8.60 -4.95
CA ILE A 32 17.37 8.57 -5.90
C ILE A 32 16.86 8.55 -7.34
N PHE A 33 15.92 7.66 -7.65
CA PHE A 33 15.30 7.57 -8.97
C PHE A 33 14.55 8.86 -9.34
N LEU A 34 13.90 9.49 -8.37
CA LEU A 34 13.21 10.77 -8.56
C LEU A 34 14.19 11.88 -8.91
N GLN A 35 15.31 11.97 -8.18
CA GLN A 35 16.36 12.95 -8.46
C GLN A 35 17.02 12.71 -9.81
N ASP A 36 17.29 11.46 -10.18
CA ASP A 36 17.79 11.10 -11.51
C ASP A 36 16.80 11.55 -12.60
N ALA A 37 15.50 11.33 -12.42
CA ALA A 37 14.46 11.76 -13.36
C ALA A 37 14.34 13.28 -13.46
N LEU A 38 14.40 14.00 -12.34
CA LEU A 38 14.38 15.47 -12.30
C LEU A 38 15.64 16.06 -12.95
N ALA A 39 16.82 15.50 -12.66
CA ALA A 39 18.06 15.89 -13.29
C ALA A 39 18.04 15.62 -14.80
N ALA A 40 17.46 14.49 -15.22
CA ALA A 40 17.19 14.22 -16.62
C ALA A 40 16.25 15.27 -17.23
N GLN A 41 15.28 15.81 -16.51
CA GLN A 41 14.48 16.95 -17.00
C GLN A 41 15.21 18.30 -17.02
N GLY A 42 16.48 18.35 -16.60
CA GLY A 42 17.31 19.54 -16.62
C GLY A 42 17.30 20.34 -15.31
N PHE A 43 16.64 19.85 -14.26
CA PHE A 43 16.69 20.49 -12.95
C PHE A 43 18.07 20.27 -12.30
N GLN A 44 18.66 21.34 -11.78
CA GLN A 44 19.87 21.24 -10.97
C GLN A 44 19.50 20.89 -9.53
N ILE A 45 20.04 19.78 -9.01
CA ILE A 45 19.73 19.30 -7.66
C ILE A 45 20.82 19.73 -6.66
N GLY A 46 20.39 20.10 -5.46
CA GLY A 46 21.19 20.49 -4.31
C GLY A 46 21.06 21.98 -3.94
N THR A 47 21.68 22.37 -2.84
CA THR A 47 21.52 23.69 -2.17
C THR A 47 21.74 24.94 -3.05
N ASN A 48 22.43 24.80 -4.19
CA ASN A 48 22.71 25.89 -5.14
C ASN A 48 22.04 25.70 -6.51
N GLY A 49 21.19 24.68 -6.66
CA GLY A 49 20.48 24.33 -7.89
C GLY A 49 19.08 24.94 -7.97
N ASP A 50 18.21 24.30 -8.75
CA ASP A 50 16.80 24.63 -8.86
C ASP A 50 15.98 23.99 -7.73
N ILE A 51 16.43 22.82 -7.25
CA ILE A 51 15.74 22.01 -6.23
C ILE A 51 16.72 21.65 -5.12
N ASP A 52 16.31 21.86 -3.89
CA ASP A 52 17.02 21.48 -2.66
C ASP A 52 16.13 20.50 -1.89
N PHE A 53 16.57 19.25 -1.72
CA PHE A 53 15.87 18.35 -0.80
C PHE A 53 16.27 18.72 0.62
N VAL A 54 15.33 18.62 1.55
CA VAL A 54 15.54 19.08 2.93
C VAL A 54 15.05 18.03 3.92
N GLY A 55 15.74 17.93 5.05
CA GLY A 55 15.41 17.02 6.15
C GLY A 55 16.56 16.95 7.16
N GLU A 56 16.34 16.32 8.31
CA GLU A 56 17.42 16.04 9.28
C GLU A 56 18.11 14.69 9.04
N GLU A 57 17.50 13.79 8.27
CA GLU A 57 18.09 12.50 7.92
C GLU A 57 18.87 12.59 6.61
N ASP A 58 19.99 11.87 6.53
CA ASP A 58 20.79 11.72 5.33
C ASP A 58 21.06 10.24 5.03
N ASN A 59 20.94 9.87 3.75
CA ASN A 59 21.44 8.59 3.26
C ASN A 59 22.68 8.88 2.43
N THR A 60 23.81 9.09 3.10
CA THR A 60 25.10 9.37 2.43
C THR A 60 25.54 8.17 1.56
N ASP A 61 25.13 8.16 0.29
CA ASP A 61 25.80 7.42 -0.79
C ASP A 61 27.19 8.04 -0.99
N THR A 62 28.22 7.21 -1.10
CA THR A 62 29.65 7.57 -1.25
C THR A 62 30.01 8.32 -2.54
N ARG A 63 29.04 8.92 -3.25
CA ARG A 63 29.28 9.72 -4.46
C ARG A 63 29.68 11.17 -4.12
N PRO A 64 30.73 11.72 -4.76
CA PRO A 64 31.24 13.04 -4.43
C PRO A 64 30.24 14.16 -4.76
N SER A 65 30.16 15.14 -3.86
CA SER A 65 29.35 16.36 -3.97
C SER A 65 29.70 17.18 -5.23
N GLY A 66 28.71 17.48 -6.07
CA GLY A 66 28.82 18.27 -7.28
C GLY A 66 27.42 18.63 -7.83
N PRO A 67 27.28 19.47 -8.87
CA PRO A 67 25.96 19.88 -9.40
C PRO A 67 25.10 18.74 -10.00
N ASN A 68 25.64 17.51 -10.04
CA ASN A 68 24.97 16.26 -10.39
C ASN A 68 25.11 15.21 -9.27
N SER A 69 25.35 15.62 -8.02
CA SER A 69 25.35 14.73 -6.85
C SER A 69 23.93 14.59 -6.31
N ILE A 70 23.59 13.37 -5.92
CA ILE A 70 22.37 13.07 -5.17
C ILE A 70 22.36 13.94 -3.90
N ASP A 71 21.24 14.62 -3.68
CA ASP A 71 20.92 15.28 -2.44
C ASP A 71 20.39 14.24 -1.44
N PRO A 72 21.13 13.92 -0.36
CA PRO A 72 20.80 12.81 0.50
C PRO A 72 19.65 13.12 1.45
N ASP A 73 19.28 14.40 1.63
CA ASP A 73 18.44 14.89 2.71
C ASP A 73 16.98 14.39 2.59
N HIS A 74 16.41 13.97 3.71
CA HIS A 74 15.00 13.58 3.82
C HIS A 74 14.50 13.58 5.27
N GLN A 75 13.21 13.34 5.45
CA GLN A 75 12.58 13.12 6.75
C GLN A 75 11.77 11.81 6.71
N GLY A 76 12.48 10.72 6.44
CA GLY A 76 11.92 9.37 6.47
C GLY A 76 12.34 8.70 7.76
N GLN A 77 11.43 8.11 8.54
CA GLN A 77 11.75 7.43 9.80
C GLN A 77 11.29 5.98 9.81
N ARG A 78 12.19 5.06 10.14
CA ARG A 78 11.87 3.63 10.10
C ARG A 78 10.90 3.25 11.22
N GLY A 79 9.73 2.71 10.84
CA GLY A 79 8.75 2.18 11.78
C GLY A 79 7.80 3.23 12.38
N ASP A 80 7.96 4.49 12.00
CA ASP A 80 7.14 5.57 12.52
C ASP A 80 5.73 5.58 11.94
N ARG A 81 4.79 5.89 12.84
CA ARG A 81 3.39 6.17 12.53
C ARG A 81 3.20 7.65 12.21
N ILE A 82 2.09 7.99 11.57
CA ILE A 82 1.73 9.36 11.20
C ILE A 82 1.80 10.31 12.41
N SER A 83 1.34 9.88 13.58
CA SER A 83 1.38 10.72 14.79
C SER A 83 2.81 11.03 15.25
N GLN A 84 3.75 10.09 15.05
CA GLN A 84 5.15 10.30 15.44
C GLN A 84 5.83 11.25 14.47
N LEU A 85 5.54 11.16 13.17
CA LEU A 85 6.03 12.12 12.17
C LEU A 85 5.52 13.55 12.48
N ASP A 86 4.25 13.68 12.90
CA ASP A 86 3.69 14.97 13.33
C ASP A 86 4.39 15.50 14.60
N ASP A 87 4.59 14.63 15.61
CA ASP A 87 5.34 14.98 16.82
C ASP A 87 6.77 15.46 16.47
N GLU A 88 7.48 14.76 15.59
CA GLU A 88 8.84 15.16 15.17
C GLU A 88 8.89 16.55 14.55
N LEU A 89 7.97 16.85 13.63
CA LEU A 89 7.91 18.15 12.97
C LEU A 89 7.51 19.28 13.92
N THR A 90 6.67 18.97 14.92
CA THR A 90 6.06 19.96 15.83
C THR A 90 6.77 20.10 17.17
N ASN A 91 7.66 19.16 17.52
CA ASN A 91 8.43 19.19 18.76
C ASN A 91 9.18 20.54 18.90
N ASN A 92 9.03 21.16 20.07
CA ASN A 92 9.53 22.52 20.37
C ASN A 92 8.91 23.64 19.51
N ASN A 93 7.57 23.72 19.40
CA ASN A 93 6.85 24.78 18.64
C ASN A 93 7.20 24.82 17.15
N ASN A 94 7.13 23.67 16.46
CA ASN A 94 7.40 23.54 15.02
C ASN A 94 8.84 23.93 14.63
N THR A 95 9.81 23.77 15.53
CA THR A 95 11.19 24.22 15.27
C THR A 95 11.78 23.55 14.04
N LEU A 96 11.57 22.25 13.86
CA LEU A 96 12.09 21.51 12.70
C LEU A 96 11.47 22.01 11.41
N LEU A 97 10.14 22.03 11.32
CA LEU A 97 9.44 22.48 10.12
C LEU A 97 9.74 23.95 9.77
N ASN A 98 9.92 24.82 10.78
CA ASN A 98 10.36 26.20 10.60
C ASN A 98 11.81 26.32 10.10
N THR A 99 12.68 25.39 10.53
CA THR A 99 14.09 25.37 10.13
C THR A 99 14.23 24.85 8.70
N LEU A 100 13.52 23.77 8.36
CA LEU A 100 13.52 23.19 7.02
C LEU A 100 12.82 24.12 6.02
N ALA A 101 11.75 24.80 6.44
CA ALA A 101 10.95 25.74 5.64
C ALA A 101 10.67 25.22 4.21
N PRO A 102 10.05 24.03 4.07
CA PRO A 102 9.80 23.44 2.75
C PRO A 102 8.76 24.25 1.95
N ASP A 103 8.98 24.36 0.64
CA ASP A 103 7.98 24.86 -0.30
C ASP A 103 7.01 23.75 -0.72
N ILE A 104 7.54 22.53 -0.86
CA ILE A 104 6.82 21.34 -1.30
C ILE A 104 7.08 20.20 -0.32
N VAL A 105 6.04 19.43 0.01
CA VAL A 105 6.14 18.19 0.80
C VAL A 105 5.68 17.00 -0.03
N LEU A 106 6.47 15.94 -0.05
CA LEU A 106 6.11 14.63 -0.60
C LEU A 106 5.81 13.70 0.58
N LEU A 107 4.53 13.47 0.88
CA LEU A 107 4.08 12.71 2.05
C LEU A 107 3.63 11.30 1.66
N MET A 108 4.31 10.28 2.20
CA MET A 108 3.90 8.88 2.14
C MET A 108 4.04 8.25 3.52
N ALA A 109 2.91 8.14 4.24
CA ALA A 109 2.87 7.63 5.60
C ALA A 109 1.52 6.96 5.90
N GLY A 110 1.55 5.97 6.79
CA GLY A 110 0.36 5.23 7.21
C GLY A 110 0.53 3.71 7.19
N THR A 111 1.56 3.20 6.50
CA THR A 111 1.87 1.76 6.49
C THR A 111 2.04 1.24 7.92
N ASN A 112 2.89 1.88 8.72
CA ASN A 112 3.08 1.49 10.12
C ASN A 112 1.82 1.68 10.96
N ASP A 113 0.96 2.66 10.68
CA ASP A 113 -0.32 2.79 11.39
C ASP A 113 -1.18 1.55 11.18
N LEU A 114 -1.37 1.14 9.92
CA LEU A 114 -2.23 0.00 9.57
C LEU A 114 -1.67 -1.33 10.06
N LEU A 115 -0.36 -1.54 9.93
CA LEU A 115 0.30 -2.76 10.40
C LEU A 115 0.38 -2.85 11.92
N GLN A 116 0.19 -1.72 12.60
CA GLN A 116 0.29 -1.61 14.03
C GLN A 116 -1.08 -1.50 14.69
N ASP A 117 -1.66 -0.31 14.77
CA ASP A 117 -2.76 -0.06 15.71
C ASP A 117 -3.90 0.78 15.16
N ALA A 118 -3.90 1.02 13.84
CA ALA A 118 -4.88 1.86 13.19
C ALA A 118 -5.71 1.06 12.19
N THR A 119 -6.99 1.40 12.18
CA THR A 119 -7.82 1.18 10.99
C THR A 119 -7.51 2.25 9.95
N ALA A 120 -7.96 2.07 8.70
CA ALA A 120 -7.92 3.10 7.66
C ALA A 120 -8.50 4.44 8.16
N GLU A 121 -9.63 4.40 8.86
CA GLU A 121 -10.26 5.60 9.45
C GLU A 121 -9.36 6.26 10.50
N ILE A 122 -8.73 5.48 11.39
CA ILE A 122 -7.81 6.03 12.39
C ILE A 122 -6.58 6.64 11.72
N ALA A 123 -6.00 5.95 10.74
CA ALA A 123 -4.85 6.44 9.99
C ALA A 123 -5.18 7.74 9.24
N LEU A 124 -6.34 7.83 8.60
CA LEU A 124 -6.81 9.07 7.95
C LEU A 124 -7.03 10.22 8.93
N ASN A 125 -7.57 9.95 10.12
CA ASN A 125 -7.72 10.99 11.16
C ASN A 125 -6.35 11.47 11.69
N ARG A 126 -5.35 10.59 11.80
CA ARG A 126 -3.97 10.98 12.14
C ARG A 126 -3.36 11.80 11.01
N LEU A 127 -3.61 11.41 9.75
CA LEU A 127 -3.15 12.11 8.56
C LEU A 127 -3.75 13.52 8.46
N GLU A 128 -5.01 13.70 8.88
CA GLU A 128 -5.66 15.01 8.97
C GLU A 128 -4.84 15.99 9.81
N GLY A 129 -4.46 15.59 11.03
CA GLY A 129 -3.64 16.42 11.93
C GLY A 129 -2.29 16.79 11.33
N LEU A 130 -1.58 15.82 10.75
CA LEU A 130 -0.30 16.07 10.09
C LEU A 130 -0.43 17.04 8.89
N ILE A 131 -1.48 16.88 8.08
CA ILE A 131 -1.73 17.79 6.95
C ILE A 131 -2.03 19.21 7.43
N GLU A 132 -2.82 19.38 8.49
CA GLU A 132 -3.08 20.69 9.09
C GLU A 132 -1.80 21.35 9.60
N THR A 133 -0.93 20.58 10.29
CA THR A 133 0.40 21.04 10.71
C THR A 133 1.19 21.56 9.51
N LEU A 134 1.32 20.77 8.45
CA LEU A 134 2.09 21.13 7.25
C LEU A 134 1.49 22.33 6.50
N ALA A 135 0.16 22.40 6.42
CA ALA A 135 -0.56 23.46 5.70
C ALA A 135 -0.54 24.80 6.44
N SER A 136 -0.40 24.79 7.77
CA SER A 136 -0.27 25.99 8.61
C SER A 136 1.02 26.78 8.38
N GLN A 137 1.98 26.20 7.66
CA GLN A 137 3.30 26.79 7.38
C GLN A 137 3.39 27.44 5.99
N THR A 138 4.60 27.87 5.61
CA THR A 138 4.91 28.45 4.29
C THR A 138 4.82 27.44 3.14
N THR A 139 4.59 26.17 3.45
CA THR A 139 4.38 25.10 2.47
C THR A 139 3.32 25.51 1.45
N GLN A 140 3.70 25.47 0.18
CA GLN A 140 2.87 25.89 -0.94
C GLN A 140 2.09 24.70 -1.51
N HIS A 141 2.72 23.52 -1.56
CA HIS A 141 2.11 22.29 -2.08
C HIS A 141 2.45 21.08 -1.19
N ILE A 142 1.46 20.25 -0.93
CA ILE A 142 1.58 19.00 -0.18
C ILE A 142 1.03 17.90 -1.07
N PHE A 143 1.91 17.03 -1.54
CA PHE A 143 1.52 15.84 -2.25
C PHE A 143 1.35 14.68 -1.26
N VAL A 144 0.24 13.97 -1.35
CA VAL A 144 -0.10 12.87 -0.44
C VAL A 144 -0.28 11.60 -1.25
N ALA A 145 0.59 10.62 -1.01
CA ALA A 145 0.62 9.37 -1.75
C ALA A 145 -0.30 8.30 -1.17
N SER A 146 -0.80 7.44 -2.06
CA SER A 146 -1.41 6.16 -1.71
C SER A 146 -0.38 5.20 -1.10
N LEU A 147 -0.79 4.21 -0.30
CA LEU A 147 0.12 3.25 0.32
C LEU A 147 0.39 2.06 -0.63
N PRO A 148 1.67 1.66 -0.84
CA PRO A 148 2.06 0.47 -1.62
C PRO A 148 1.36 -0.81 -1.15
N PRO A 149 1.08 -1.77 -2.06
CA PRO A 149 0.38 -3.00 -1.71
C PRO A 149 1.18 -3.86 -0.72
N PHE A 150 0.47 -4.58 0.14
CA PHE A 150 1.04 -5.62 0.98
C PHE A 150 0.95 -6.96 0.25
N VAL A 151 2.05 -7.70 0.19
CA VAL A 151 2.07 -9.06 -0.37
C VAL A 151 2.06 -10.08 0.77
N LEU A 152 0.98 -10.85 0.81
CA LEU A 152 0.83 -11.99 1.69
C LEU A 152 1.60 -13.15 1.06
N ASN A 153 2.78 -13.47 1.59
CA ASN A 153 3.52 -14.63 1.12
C ASN A 153 2.75 -15.89 1.52
N SER A 154 2.07 -16.53 0.58
CA SER A 154 1.31 -17.75 0.86
C SER A 154 2.17 -19.02 0.95
N ASP A 155 3.41 -19.07 0.45
CA ASP A 155 4.02 -20.40 0.19
C ASP A 155 5.54 -20.61 0.47
N ASP A 156 6.31 -19.60 0.89
CA ASP A 156 7.78 -19.74 0.88
C ASP A 156 8.43 -20.17 2.21
N GLY A 157 7.63 -20.52 3.23
CA GLY A 157 8.14 -21.03 4.51
C GLY A 157 9.09 -20.08 5.25
N LYS A 158 9.15 -18.81 4.84
CA LYS A 158 9.95 -17.75 5.44
C LYS A 158 9.03 -16.57 5.76
N ASP A 159 8.63 -16.56 7.03
CA ASP A 159 8.03 -15.44 7.76
C ASP A 159 6.56 -15.06 7.43
N ILE A 160 5.68 -16.06 7.54
CA ILE A 160 4.21 -16.00 7.37
C ILE A 160 3.43 -15.38 8.55
N THR A 161 3.98 -14.37 9.25
CA THR A 161 3.29 -13.73 10.41
C THR A 161 3.32 -12.19 10.42
N ARG A 162 3.79 -11.54 9.34
CA ARG A 162 3.85 -10.06 9.31
C ARG A 162 2.57 -9.37 8.82
N LEU A 163 1.84 -10.00 7.92
CA LEU A 163 0.71 -9.42 7.20
C LEU A 163 -0.44 -10.43 7.13
N ASP A 164 -1.67 -9.96 7.30
CA ASP A 164 -2.89 -10.75 7.13
C ASP A 164 -3.82 -10.11 6.08
N ASP A 165 -4.83 -10.85 5.60
CA ASP A 165 -5.82 -10.35 4.62
C ASP A 165 -6.48 -9.05 5.08
N THR A 166 -6.57 -8.85 6.40
CA THR A 166 -7.16 -7.66 6.97
C THR A 166 -6.20 -6.46 6.88
N ASP A 167 -4.88 -6.64 6.92
CA ASP A 167 -3.91 -5.55 6.73
C ASP A 167 -3.99 -5.01 5.30
N GLU A 168 -4.05 -5.91 4.31
CA GLU A 168 -4.23 -5.50 2.91
C GLU A 168 -5.62 -4.91 2.68
N ALA A 169 -6.67 -5.45 3.31
CA ALA A 169 -8.01 -4.86 3.25
C ALA A 169 -8.07 -3.44 3.86
N GLU A 170 -7.38 -3.19 4.97
CA GLU A 170 -7.27 -1.86 5.56
C GLU A 170 -6.47 -0.90 4.68
N ARG A 171 -5.40 -1.39 4.06
CA ARG A 171 -4.61 -0.60 3.12
C ARG A 171 -5.40 -0.25 1.85
N LEU A 172 -6.17 -1.21 1.31
CA LEU A 172 -7.14 -0.97 0.24
C LEU A 172 -8.17 0.08 0.66
N SER A 173 -8.74 -0.06 1.86
CA SER A 173 -9.72 0.88 2.43
C SER A 173 -9.16 2.29 2.63
N PHE A 174 -7.91 2.41 3.10
CA PHE A 174 -7.21 3.68 3.22
C PHE A 174 -7.04 4.33 1.86
N ASN A 175 -6.47 3.61 0.88
CA ASN A 175 -6.23 4.14 -0.46
C ASN A 175 -7.53 4.52 -1.19
N SER A 176 -8.60 3.74 -1.05
CA SER A 176 -9.88 4.04 -1.70
C SER A 176 -10.53 5.30 -1.12
N GLN A 177 -10.35 5.57 0.17
CA GLN A 177 -10.92 6.73 0.84
C GLN A 177 -10.07 8.00 0.68
N LEU A 178 -8.76 7.85 0.52
CA LEU A 178 -7.80 8.96 0.51
C LEU A 178 -8.15 10.09 -0.49
N PRO A 179 -8.51 9.84 -1.76
CA PRO A 179 -8.85 10.92 -2.70
C PRO A 179 -10.08 11.73 -2.27
N THR A 180 -11.12 11.08 -1.77
CA THR A 180 -12.32 11.77 -1.27
C THR A 180 -12.02 12.50 0.03
N PHE A 181 -11.24 11.90 0.93
CA PHE A 181 -10.79 12.51 2.18
C PHE A 181 -10.07 13.84 1.92
N LEU A 182 -9.07 13.87 1.03
CA LEU A 182 -8.31 15.08 0.69
C LEU A 182 -9.19 16.19 0.08
N ASN A 183 -10.24 15.83 -0.64
CA ASN A 183 -11.15 16.79 -1.28
C ASN A 183 -12.26 17.34 -0.37
N THR A 184 -12.59 16.65 0.73
CA THR A 184 -13.81 16.94 1.51
C THR A 184 -13.56 17.29 2.97
N ARG A 185 -12.45 16.87 3.58
CA ARG A 185 -12.19 17.10 5.00
C ARG A 185 -11.62 18.47 5.33
N PHE A 186 -10.85 19.05 4.41
CA PHE A 186 -10.11 20.29 4.66
C PHE A 186 -10.85 21.53 4.17
N ASP A 187 -10.52 22.68 4.77
CA ASP A 187 -10.97 23.99 4.28
C ASP A 187 -10.40 24.31 2.89
N GLU A 188 -10.96 25.34 2.24
CA GLU A 188 -10.58 25.70 0.86
C GLU A 188 -9.10 26.08 0.74
N ALA A 189 -8.53 26.75 1.74
CA ALA A 189 -7.16 27.22 1.72
C ALA A 189 -6.16 26.06 1.84
N THR A 190 -6.43 25.11 2.73
CA THR A 190 -5.62 23.90 2.91
C THR A 190 -5.76 23.00 1.70
N ARG A 191 -6.99 22.72 1.27
CA ARG A 191 -7.28 21.85 0.12
C ARG A 191 -6.65 22.34 -1.18
N ALA A 192 -6.54 23.65 -1.38
CA ALA A 192 -5.86 24.21 -2.57
C ALA A 192 -4.37 23.87 -2.66
N LYS A 193 -3.74 23.44 -1.55
CA LYS A 193 -2.35 22.99 -1.50
C LYS A 193 -2.19 21.49 -1.73
N LEU A 194 -3.28 20.71 -1.71
CA LEU A 194 -3.21 19.24 -1.67
C LEU A 194 -3.29 18.62 -3.06
N THR A 195 -2.39 17.66 -3.33
CA THR A 195 -2.44 16.83 -4.53
C THR A 195 -2.33 15.36 -4.14
N PHE A 196 -3.28 14.54 -4.59
CA PHE A 196 -3.21 13.08 -4.44
C PHE A 196 -2.24 12.47 -5.47
N VAL A 197 -1.43 11.50 -5.05
CA VAL A 197 -0.52 10.74 -5.92
C VAL A 197 -0.77 9.25 -5.76
N ASP A 198 -1.20 8.57 -6.83
CA ASP A 198 -1.39 7.12 -6.78
C ASP A 198 -0.10 6.35 -7.10
N VAL A 199 0.73 6.13 -6.07
CA VAL A 199 1.94 5.32 -6.21
C VAL A 199 1.65 3.82 -6.19
N ALA A 200 0.58 3.40 -5.48
CA ALA A 200 0.18 2.01 -5.38
C ALA A 200 -0.31 1.43 -6.72
N GLY A 201 -1.05 2.22 -7.51
CA GLY A 201 -1.52 1.81 -8.84
C GLY A 201 -0.41 1.48 -9.84
N ALA A 202 0.82 1.95 -9.60
CA ALA A 202 1.99 1.63 -10.43
C ALA A 202 2.65 0.29 -10.06
N LEU A 203 2.35 -0.28 -8.88
CA LEU A 203 3.06 -1.42 -8.32
C LEU A 203 2.35 -2.75 -8.61
N GLN A 204 3.15 -3.79 -8.82
CA GLN A 204 2.74 -5.18 -8.97
C GLN A 204 3.24 -6.00 -7.78
N PRO A 205 2.69 -7.20 -7.50
CA PRO A 205 3.18 -8.06 -6.42
C PRO A 205 4.69 -8.35 -6.51
N SER A 206 5.23 -8.47 -7.73
CA SER A 206 6.68 -8.69 -7.95
C SER A 206 7.56 -7.49 -7.58
N ASP A 207 6.96 -6.32 -7.38
CA ASP A 207 7.68 -5.10 -7.00
C ASP A 207 7.83 -4.97 -5.48
N ILE A 208 7.16 -5.84 -4.71
CA ILE A 208 7.21 -5.89 -3.24
C ILE A 208 8.28 -6.90 -2.80
N SER A 209 9.04 -6.53 -1.78
CA SER A 209 10.13 -7.36 -1.26
C SER A 209 9.61 -8.58 -0.50
N THR A 210 10.53 -9.49 -0.16
CA THR A 210 10.23 -10.76 0.51
C THR A 210 9.56 -10.59 1.88
N ASP A 211 9.67 -9.45 2.54
CA ASP A 211 9.01 -9.15 3.80
C ASP A 211 7.55 -8.71 3.63
N GLY A 212 7.08 -8.62 2.38
CA GLY A 212 5.71 -8.31 1.99
C GLY A 212 5.28 -6.85 2.17
N VAL A 213 6.16 -5.99 2.69
CA VAL A 213 5.83 -4.59 3.04
C VAL A 213 6.72 -3.59 2.30
N HIS A 214 8.03 -3.84 2.25
CA HIS A 214 8.95 -2.93 1.57
C HIS A 214 8.94 -3.17 0.06
N ILE A 215 9.56 -2.25 -0.67
CA ILE A 215 9.55 -2.24 -2.12
C ILE A 215 10.94 -2.61 -2.63
N THR A 216 10.98 -3.36 -3.72
CA THR A 216 12.20 -3.66 -4.47
C THR A 216 12.77 -2.41 -5.17
N SER A 217 14.02 -2.48 -5.64
CA SER A 217 14.62 -1.42 -6.49
C SER A 217 13.74 -1.07 -7.70
N LYS A 218 13.20 -2.10 -8.37
CA LYS A 218 12.27 -1.94 -9.50
C LYS A 218 11.00 -1.19 -9.09
N GLY A 219 10.39 -1.56 -7.97
CA GLY A 219 9.21 -0.85 -7.48
C GLY A 219 9.51 0.59 -7.06
N PHE A 220 10.67 0.86 -6.45
CA PHE A 220 11.07 2.22 -6.12
C PHE A 220 11.22 3.13 -7.34
N SER A 221 11.71 2.60 -8.47
CA SER A 221 11.72 3.33 -9.75
C SER A 221 10.29 3.71 -10.20
N LYS A 222 9.31 2.81 -10.06
CA LYS A 222 7.91 3.10 -10.40
C LYS A 222 7.28 4.14 -9.47
N VAL A 223 7.54 4.05 -8.16
CA VAL A 223 7.12 5.06 -7.18
C VAL A 223 7.73 6.42 -7.53
N ALA A 224 9.01 6.47 -7.90
CA ALA A 224 9.66 7.69 -8.32
C ALA A 224 9.04 8.30 -9.58
N ASN A 225 8.65 7.48 -10.56
CA ASN A 225 7.95 7.95 -11.76
C ASN A 225 6.59 8.58 -11.42
N ALA A 226 5.82 7.98 -10.50
CA ALA A 226 4.56 8.54 -10.03
C ALA A 226 4.77 9.91 -9.35
N TRP A 227 5.76 10.02 -8.47
CA TRP A 227 6.15 11.30 -7.86
C TRP A 227 6.57 12.34 -8.89
N HIS A 228 7.43 11.97 -9.81
CA HIS A 228 7.94 12.83 -10.86
C HIS A 228 6.80 13.40 -11.72
N ASN A 229 5.86 12.54 -12.16
CA ASN A 229 4.72 12.95 -12.98
C ASN A 229 3.81 13.96 -12.26
N ALA A 230 3.64 13.82 -10.95
CA ALA A 230 2.86 14.74 -10.14
C ALA A 230 3.61 16.06 -9.83
N LEU A 231 4.91 15.97 -9.54
CA LEU A 231 5.73 17.07 -9.06
C LEU A 231 6.09 18.06 -10.17
N VAL A 232 6.45 17.55 -11.34
CA VAL A 232 6.97 18.34 -12.46
C VAL A 232 6.05 19.49 -12.92
N PRO A 233 4.72 19.29 -13.06
CA PRO A 233 3.80 20.39 -13.37
C PRO A 233 3.82 21.53 -12.33
N VAL A 234 4.08 21.21 -11.06
CA VAL A 234 4.11 22.16 -9.94
C VAL A 234 5.46 22.86 -9.82
N LEU A 235 6.56 22.20 -10.18
CA LEU A 235 7.89 22.82 -10.29
C LEU A 235 8.01 23.79 -11.46
N ALA A 236 7.05 23.77 -12.38
CA ALA A 236 7.09 24.52 -13.62
C ALA A 236 6.20 25.79 -13.69
N PRO A 237 6.11 26.69 -12.67
CA PRO A 237 5.64 28.03 -12.95
C PRO A 237 6.86 28.86 -13.38
N THR A 238 6.93 29.19 -14.68
CA THR A 238 7.94 30.02 -15.39
C THR A 238 9.04 29.31 -16.21
N ILE A 239 8.68 28.28 -16.98
CA ILE A 239 9.17 28.26 -18.37
C ILE A 239 8.10 28.97 -19.19
N ASP A 240 8.41 30.17 -19.68
CA ASP A 240 7.58 30.82 -20.68
C ASP A 240 7.29 29.77 -21.77
N PRO A 241 6.02 29.40 -22.05
CA PRO A 241 5.70 28.39 -23.05
C PRO A 241 6.22 28.74 -24.46
N THR A 242 6.72 29.97 -24.67
CA THR A 242 7.46 30.39 -25.88
C THR A 242 8.94 29.96 -25.91
N SER A 243 9.51 29.47 -24.80
CA SER A 243 10.92 29.03 -24.69
C SER A 243 11.12 27.52 -24.87
N ILE A 244 10.03 26.75 -24.95
CA ILE A 244 10.05 25.36 -25.40
C ILE A 244 9.97 25.35 -26.92
N VAL A 245 11.06 25.00 -27.58
CA VAL A 245 11.05 24.79 -29.03
C VAL A 245 10.66 23.33 -29.27
N ARG A 246 9.38 23.14 -29.62
CA ARG A 246 8.90 21.89 -30.20
C ARG A 246 9.39 21.83 -31.64
N GLY A 247 10.16 20.80 -31.95
CA GLY A 247 10.57 20.55 -33.32
C GLY A 247 9.42 19.99 -34.14
N THR A 248 9.73 19.62 -35.38
CA THR A 248 8.77 18.99 -36.28
C THR A 248 8.37 17.62 -35.72
N PRO A 249 7.07 17.29 -35.63
CA PRO A 249 6.62 15.95 -35.23
C PRO A 249 7.17 14.88 -36.17
N GLU A 250 7.62 13.79 -35.59
CA GLU A 250 8.07 12.59 -36.30
C GLU A 250 7.12 11.44 -35.95
N ARG A 251 6.71 10.66 -36.94
CA ARG A 251 5.70 9.60 -36.77
C ARG A 251 6.26 8.23 -37.06
N ILE A 252 5.79 7.26 -36.28
CA ILE A 252 5.92 5.84 -36.55
C ILE A 252 4.52 5.33 -36.87
N GLU A 253 4.27 5.07 -38.15
CA GLU A 253 2.98 4.64 -38.68
C GLU A 253 2.74 3.14 -38.46
N ALA A 254 1.47 2.72 -38.42
CA ALA A 254 1.02 1.34 -38.22
C ALA A 254 1.80 0.30 -39.05
N GLU A 255 2.06 0.59 -40.32
CA GLU A 255 2.72 -0.31 -41.26
C GLU A 255 4.21 -0.58 -40.96
N THR A 256 4.80 0.18 -40.05
CA THR A 256 6.21 0.05 -39.67
C THR A 256 6.43 -0.88 -38.48
N PHE A 257 5.38 -1.22 -37.75
CA PHE A 257 5.47 -2.11 -36.60
C PHE A 257 5.63 -3.57 -37.01
N SER A 258 6.47 -4.29 -36.25
CA SER A 258 6.51 -5.75 -36.30
C SER A 258 5.38 -6.30 -35.43
N LEU A 259 4.41 -6.94 -36.08
CA LEU A 259 3.19 -7.44 -35.44
C LEU A 259 3.33 -8.91 -35.04
N SER A 260 2.78 -9.25 -33.87
CA SER A 260 2.72 -10.61 -33.36
C SER A 260 1.46 -10.83 -32.51
N GLY A 261 1.16 -12.10 -32.21
CA GLY A 261 -0.05 -12.48 -31.47
C GLY A 261 -1.32 -12.16 -32.25
N GLY A 262 -2.32 -11.59 -31.58
CA GLY A 262 -3.61 -11.22 -32.15
C GLY A 262 -3.62 -9.94 -33.01
N PHE A 263 -2.49 -9.27 -33.24
CA PHE A 263 -2.44 -8.05 -34.08
C PHE A 263 -2.19 -8.37 -35.55
N THR A 264 -2.94 -7.70 -36.42
CA THR A 264 -2.80 -7.77 -37.88
C THR A 264 -2.87 -6.38 -38.49
N ALA A 265 -2.17 -6.15 -39.60
CA ALA A 265 -2.28 -4.92 -40.37
C ALA A 265 -3.48 -5.03 -41.34
N VAL A 266 -4.39 -4.07 -41.28
CA VAL A 266 -5.61 -4.04 -42.10
C VAL A 266 -5.59 -2.80 -42.97
N ALA A 267 -5.82 -2.97 -44.27
CA ALA A 267 -5.95 -1.86 -45.19
C ALA A 267 -7.26 -1.10 -44.94
N GLN A 268 -7.18 0.23 -44.84
CA GLN A 268 -8.34 1.11 -44.69
C GLN A 268 -8.57 1.85 -46.02
N GLU A 269 -9.73 1.61 -46.66
CA GLU A 269 -10.11 2.23 -47.95
C GLU A 269 -10.85 3.57 -47.78
N SER A 270 -10.45 4.38 -46.81
CA SER A 270 -11.12 5.65 -46.48
C SER A 270 -10.23 6.85 -46.79
N ASP A 271 -10.72 7.74 -47.68
CA ASP A 271 -10.07 9.01 -48.07
C ASP A 271 -9.96 10.03 -46.90
N ASP A 272 -10.54 9.75 -45.73
CA ASP A 272 -10.65 10.69 -44.60
C ASP A 272 -9.85 10.29 -43.33
N LEU A 273 -8.98 9.28 -43.39
CA LEU A 273 -8.11 8.91 -42.25
C LEU A 273 -6.66 9.41 -42.44
N PRO A 274 -5.96 9.82 -41.37
CA PRO A 274 -4.64 10.45 -41.46
C PRO A 274 -3.44 9.51 -41.63
N SER A 275 -3.62 8.21 -41.92
CA SER A 275 -2.50 7.33 -42.30
C SER A 275 -2.60 6.76 -43.72
N ASN A 276 -1.42 6.63 -44.28
CA ASN A 276 -1.10 6.05 -45.57
C ASN A 276 -1.32 4.54 -45.53
N THR A 277 -2.57 4.13 -45.75
CA THR A 277 -3.03 2.82 -46.23
C THR A 277 -3.32 1.70 -45.22
N GLN A 278 -2.84 1.71 -43.96
CA GLN A 278 -3.06 0.59 -43.00
C GLN A 278 -3.25 1.03 -41.53
N VAL A 279 -4.00 0.23 -40.77
CA VAL A 279 -4.12 0.32 -39.30
C VAL A 279 -3.72 -1.01 -38.64
N ILE A 280 -3.20 -0.97 -37.43
CA ILE A 280 -2.99 -2.17 -36.60
C ILE A 280 -4.33 -2.50 -35.97
N GLN A 281 -4.85 -3.70 -36.22
CA GLN A 281 -6.12 -4.16 -35.68
C GLN A 281 -5.94 -5.47 -34.91
N GLY A 282 -6.48 -5.50 -33.69
CA GLY A 282 -6.48 -6.66 -32.82
C GLY A 282 -7.60 -7.63 -33.10
N SER A 283 -7.32 -8.91 -32.83
CA SER A 283 -8.31 -9.97 -32.83
C SER A 283 -9.26 -9.84 -31.63
N THR A 284 -10.45 -10.44 -31.70
CA THR A 284 -11.41 -10.42 -30.59
C THR A 284 -11.09 -11.39 -29.44
N ASN A 285 -10.15 -12.33 -29.64
CA ASN A 285 -9.93 -13.47 -28.73
C ASN A 285 -8.48 -13.66 -28.29
N SER A 286 -7.55 -12.82 -28.74
CA SER A 286 -6.12 -12.98 -28.44
C SER A 286 -5.44 -11.63 -28.29
N ILE A 287 -4.57 -11.54 -27.29
CA ILE A 287 -3.71 -10.39 -27.07
C ILE A 287 -2.80 -10.23 -28.29
N GLY A 288 -2.72 -9.02 -28.83
CA GLY A 288 -1.82 -8.68 -29.91
C GLY A 288 -0.71 -7.74 -29.44
N SER A 289 0.43 -7.81 -30.11
CA SER A 289 1.59 -6.99 -29.81
C SER A 289 2.20 -6.42 -31.08
N ALA A 290 2.48 -5.11 -31.06
CA ALA A 290 3.17 -4.37 -32.11
C ALA A 290 4.45 -3.80 -31.54
N THR A 291 5.58 -4.10 -32.17
CA THR A 291 6.92 -3.72 -31.68
C THR A 291 7.67 -2.91 -32.73
N THR A 292 8.43 -1.92 -32.29
CA THR A 292 9.31 -1.13 -33.15
C THR A 292 10.49 -0.58 -32.35
N SER A 293 11.61 -0.30 -33.00
CA SER A 293 12.75 0.38 -32.34
C SER A 293 12.67 1.87 -32.60
N PHE A 294 12.88 2.68 -31.56
CA PHE A 294 12.96 4.13 -31.68
C PHE A 294 14.13 4.53 -32.58
N GLY A 295 13.82 5.06 -33.77
CA GLY A 295 14.80 5.35 -34.81
C GLY A 295 15.29 6.80 -34.86
N PHE A 296 14.70 7.69 -34.07
CA PHE A 296 14.97 9.13 -34.13
C PHE A 296 16.18 9.53 -33.26
N ALA A 297 16.53 10.82 -33.32
CA ALA A 297 17.65 11.34 -32.54
C ALA A 297 17.40 11.16 -31.03
N THR A 298 18.45 10.83 -30.28
CA THR A 298 18.34 10.74 -28.82
C THR A 298 17.99 12.10 -28.24
N GLY A 299 16.95 12.17 -27.41
CA GLY A 299 16.42 13.43 -26.89
C GLY A 299 15.10 13.25 -26.13
N TYR A 300 14.42 14.37 -25.84
CA TYR A 300 13.14 14.40 -25.15
C TYR A 300 11.99 14.56 -26.13
N TYR A 301 10.90 13.84 -25.91
CA TYR A 301 9.76 13.82 -26.80
C TYR A 301 8.42 13.92 -26.04
N ASP A 302 7.50 14.74 -26.55
CA ASP A 302 6.08 14.57 -26.25
C ASP A 302 5.54 13.47 -27.18
N ILE A 303 4.92 12.43 -26.62
CA ILE A 303 4.46 11.24 -27.34
C ILE A 303 2.94 11.21 -27.36
N THR A 304 2.37 11.11 -28.57
CA THR A 304 0.93 11.01 -28.80
C THR A 304 0.61 9.75 -29.58
N ILE A 305 -0.43 9.03 -29.17
CA ILE A 305 -0.96 7.88 -29.89
C ILE A 305 -2.26 8.26 -30.60
N GLY A 306 -2.38 7.84 -31.87
CA GLY A 306 -3.64 7.83 -32.61
C GLY A 306 -4.26 6.44 -32.56
N TYR A 307 -5.50 6.33 -32.09
CA TYR A 307 -6.23 5.06 -31.95
C TYR A 307 -7.73 5.26 -32.18
N PHE A 308 -8.49 4.16 -32.24
CA PHE A 308 -9.94 4.17 -32.41
C PHE A 308 -10.65 3.51 -31.22
N ASP A 309 -11.73 4.13 -30.73
CA ASP A 309 -12.52 3.68 -29.55
C ASP A 309 -13.96 3.37 -29.99
N GLU A 310 -14.30 2.09 -30.09
CA GLU A 310 -15.56 1.61 -30.66
C GLU A 310 -16.76 1.92 -29.75
N ASN A 311 -17.96 1.42 -30.12
CA ASN A 311 -19.22 1.74 -29.43
C ASN A 311 -19.62 0.70 -28.37
N ASP A 312 -18.83 -0.36 -28.17
CA ASP A 312 -19.12 -1.42 -27.23
C ASP A 312 -17.88 -2.23 -26.80
N GLY A 313 -17.65 -2.28 -25.49
CA GLY A 313 -16.63 -3.11 -24.87
C GLY A 313 -15.65 -2.29 -24.03
N VAL A 314 -14.58 -2.94 -23.56
CA VAL A 314 -13.54 -2.34 -22.71
C VAL A 314 -12.18 -2.93 -23.08
N GLY A 315 -11.72 -2.64 -24.29
CA GLY A 315 -10.38 -3.03 -24.74
C GLY A 315 -9.29 -2.19 -24.06
N GLN A 316 -8.04 -2.66 -24.11
CA GLN A 316 -6.91 -1.90 -23.55
C GLN A 316 -5.72 -1.83 -24.51
N ILE A 317 -5.01 -0.68 -24.51
CA ILE A 317 -3.72 -0.48 -25.17
C ILE A 317 -2.68 -0.12 -24.12
N ASN A 318 -1.71 -1.00 -23.91
CA ASN A 318 -0.53 -0.73 -23.08
C ASN A 318 0.63 -0.31 -23.96
N THR A 319 1.21 0.86 -23.71
CA THR A 319 2.43 1.32 -24.38
C THR A 319 3.61 1.17 -23.43
N THR A 320 4.68 0.51 -23.86
CA THR A 320 5.93 0.37 -23.10
C THR A 320 7.13 0.87 -23.90
N ILE A 321 8.15 1.34 -23.18
CA ILE A 321 9.50 1.63 -23.68
C ILE A 321 10.46 0.70 -22.94
N GLY A 322 11.08 -0.25 -23.64
CA GLY A 322 11.73 -1.40 -23.01
C GLY A 322 10.71 -2.19 -22.18
N ASP A 323 11.03 -2.40 -20.91
CA ASP A 323 10.17 -3.07 -19.93
C ASP A 323 9.27 -2.08 -19.13
N ASP A 324 9.41 -0.77 -19.36
CA ASP A 324 8.70 0.27 -18.61
C ASP A 324 7.39 0.66 -19.28
N ILE A 325 6.28 0.66 -18.52
CA ILE A 325 4.97 1.11 -19.01
C ILE A 325 4.94 2.63 -19.07
N LEU A 326 4.65 3.16 -20.26
CA LEU A 326 4.47 4.58 -20.53
C LEU A 326 3.03 5.04 -20.22
N ASP A 327 2.01 4.33 -20.75
CA ASP A 327 0.59 4.57 -20.45
C ASP A 327 -0.24 3.31 -20.73
N THR A 328 -1.37 3.20 -20.03
CA THR A 328 -2.42 2.19 -20.27
C THR A 328 -3.71 2.90 -20.64
N LEU A 329 -4.16 2.72 -21.87
CA LEU A 329 -5.40 3.27 -22.38
C LEU A 329 -6.52 2.26 -22.24
N THR A 330 -7.64 2.70 -21.67
CA THR A 330 -8.91 1.97 -21.68
C THR A 330 -9.79 2.54 -22.78
N LEU A 331 -10.22 1.67 -23.71
CA LEU A 331 -11.12 1.97 -24.83
C LEU A 331 -12.56 1.85 -24.31
N ASN A 332 -13.19 2.96 -23.94
CA ASN A 332 -14.52 2.96 -23.34
C ASN A 332 -15.32 4.26 -23.54
N GLN A 333 -14.88 5.13 -24.46
CA GLN A 333 -15.57 6.39 -24.71
C GLN A 333 -16.88 6.20 -25.49
N ASN A 334 -17.06 5.05 -26.15
CA ASN A 334 -18.28 4.69 -26.89
C ASN A 334 -18.60 5.72 -27.99
N LEU A 335 -17.64 5.97 -28.90
CA LEU A 335 -17.71 7.08 -29.85
C LEU A 335 -18.57 6.81 -31.10
N GLY A 336 -19.35 5.72 -31.11
CA GLY A 336 -20.50 5.56 -32.02
C GLY A 336 -20.27 4.75 -33.30
N ALA A 337 -19.06 4.23 -33.56
CA ALA A 337 -18.76 3.37 -34.70
C ALA A 337 -18.16 2.02 -34.27
N ALA A 338 -18.60 0.93 -34.91
CA ALA A 338 -18.16 -0.45 -34.63
C ALA A 338 -16.89 -0.87 -35.41
N HIS A 339 -16.32 0.05 -36.18
CA HIS A 339 -15.09 -0.14 -36.96
C HIS A 339 -14.31 1.18 -36.98
N PRO A 340 -12.98 1.16 -37.21
CA PRO A 340 -12.18 2.38 -37.29
C PRO A 340 -12.68 3.35 -38.36
N SER A 341 -12.97 4.59 -37.97
CA SER A 341 -13.54 5.67 -38.77
C SER A 341 -13.17 7.04 -38.17
N THR A 342 -13.47 8.14 -38.86
CA THR A 342 -13.25 9.49 -38.29
C THR A 342 -14.13 9.79 -37.09
N GLU A 343 -15.27 9.11 -36.93
CA GLU A 343 -16.21 9.34 -35.82
C GLU A 343 -15.67 8.82 -34.48
N ASN A 344 -14.87 7.75 -34.51
CA ASN A 344 -14.30 7.11 -33.32
C ASN A 344 -12.79 7.28 -33.18
N TYR A 345 -12.18 8.21 -33.92
CA TYR A 345 -10.75 8.42 -33.90
C TYR A 345 -10.31 9.37 -32.77
N VAL A 346 -9.31 8.95 -32.01
CA VAL A 346 -8.81 9.64 -30.81
C VAL A 346 -7.31 9.83 -30.89
N HIS A 347 -6.86 11.04 -30.55
CA HIS A 347 -5.46 11.34 -30.28
C HIS A 347 -5.26 11.62 -28.80
N LYS A 348 -4.34 10.89 -28.16
CA LYS A 348 -4.02 11.11 -26.75
C LYS A 348 -2.52 11.23 -26.55
N THR A 349 -2.10 12.29 -25.87
CA THR A 349 -0.72 12.39 -25.39
C THR A 349 -0.55 11.39 -24.25
N ILE A 350 0.33 10.41 -24.46
CA ILE A 350 0.64 9.31 -23.53
C ILE A 350 1.97 9.51 -22.81
N GLY A 351 2.80 10.46 -23.26
CA GLY A 351 4.04 10.83 -22.60
C GLY A 351 4.35 12.29 -22.86
N LYS A 352 4.87 13.00 -21.85
CA LYS A 352 5.38 14.37 -22.02
C LYS A 352 6.84 14.41 -21.60
N ARG A 353 7.71 14.91 -22.49
CA ARG A 353 9.16 14.96 -22.30
C ARG A 353 9.76 13.61 -21.87
N VAL A 354 9.37 12.54 -22.56
CA VAL A 354 9.96 11.21 -22.39
C VAL A 354 11.34 11.22 -23.03
N GLN A 355 12.37 10.83 -22.27
CA GLN A 355 13.70 10.65 -22.82
C GLN A 355 13.75 9.35 -23.62
N LEU A 356 14.19 9.42 -24.87
CA LEU A 356 14.33 8.26 -25.74
C LEU A 356 15.74 8.23 -26.33
N THR A 357 16.32 7.04 -26.35
CA THR A 357 17.60 6.74 -26.98
C THR A 357 17.37 5.96 -28.27
N GLN A 358 18.22 6.21 -29.26
CA GLN A 358 18.14 5.49 -30.52
C GLN A 358 18.31 3.98 -30.26
N GLY A 359 17.32 3.19 -30.66
CA GLY A 359 17.27 1.75 -30.43
C GLY A 359 16.34 1.30 -29.30
N ASP A 360 15.76 2.22 -28.51
CA ASP A 360 14.79 1.86 -27.47
C ASP A 360 13.62 1.07 -28.07
N LEU A 361 13.26 -0.05 -27.45
CA LEU A 361 12.18 -0.90 -27.94
C LEU A 361 10.83 -0.35 -27.50
N ILE A 362 9.99 0.05 -28.43
CA ILE A 362 8.61 0.48 -28.16
C ILE A 362 7.68 -0.70 -28.40
N THR A 363 6.87 -1.05 -27.41
CA THR A 363 5.87 -2.12 -27.52
C THR A 363 4.47 -1.60 -27.25
N LEU A 364 3.55 -1.86 -28.16
CA LEU A 364 2.12 -1.65 -27.99
C LEU A 364 1.45 -3.01 -27.82
N THR A 365 0.78 -3.22 -26.70
CA THR A 365 0.05 -4.46 -26.41
C THR A 365 -1.43 -4.17 -26.34
N GLY A 366 -2.21 -4.84 -27.18
CA GLY A 366 -3.67 -4.72 -27.22
C GLY A 366 -4.35 -5.93 -26.61
N THR A 367 -5.20 -5.70 -25.61
CA THR A 367 -6.01 -6.74 -24.97
C THR A 367 -7.48 -6.54 -25.37
N PRO A 368 -8.07 -7.46 -26.15
CA PRO A 368 -9.48 -7.36 -26.55
C PRO A 368 -10.41 -7.81 -25.41
N ASN A 369 -11.66 -7.37 -25.44
CA ASN A 369 -12.70 -7.81 -24.50
C ASN A 369 -14.01 -8.15 -25.22
N GLY A 370 -14.01 -9.25 -26.01
CA GLY A 370 -15.20 -9.92 -26.54
C GLY A 370 -16.15 -9.13 -27.47
N GLY A 371 -15.96 -7.81 -27.59
CA GLY A 371 -16.75 -6.85 -28.36
C GLY A 371 -15.90 -5.68 -28.89
N GLU A 372 -14.89 -5.22 -28.12
CA GLU A 372 -14.00 -4.12 -28.54
C GLU A 372 -12.79 -4.63 -29.35
N LEU A 373 -12.63 -4.12 -30.58
CA LEU A 373 -11.40 -4.31 -31.37
C LEU A 373 -10.38 -3.22 -31.01
N VAL A 374 -9.18 -3.62 -30.62
CA VAL A 374 -8.08 -2.67 -30.45
C VAL A 374 -7.59 -2.23 -31.82
N ALA A 375 -7.74 -0.95 -32.17
CA ALA A 375 -7.25 -0.39 -33.42
C ALA A 375 -6.33 0.81 -33.18
N ILE A 376 -5.11 0.74 -33.72
CA ILE A 376 -4.03 1.73 -33.54
C ILE A 376 -3.54 2.20 -34.91
N ASP A 377 -3.32 3.51 -35.02
CA ASP A 377 -2.88 4.15 -36.24
C ASP A 377 -1.39 4.52 -36.21
N TYR A 378 -0.97 5.34 -35.24
CA TYR A 378 0.42 5.78 -35.16
C TYR A 378 0.88 6.14 -33.75
N LEU A 379 2.20 6.26 -33.60
CA LEU A 379 2.84 7.02 -32.53
C LEU A 379 3.53 8.27 -33.11
N GLU A 380 3.21 9.43 -32.56
CA GLU A 380 3.81 10.72 -32.92
C GLU A 380 4.72 11.19 -31.79
N PHE A 381 5.92 11.60 -32.18
CA PHE A 381 7.01 12.03 -31.32
C PHE A 381 7.35 13.47 -31.67
N VAL A 382 7.06 14.40 -30.77
CA VAL A 382 7.40 15.80 -30.95
C VAL A 382 8.67 16.09 -30.17
N PRO A 383 9.84 16.29 -30.83
CA PRO A 383 11.08 16.56 -30.13
C PRO A 383 10.97 17.87 -29.36
N VAL A 384 11.42 17.85 -28.13
CA VAL A 384 11.38 18.98 -27.20
C VAL A 384 12.81 19.40 -26.93
N SER A 385 13.15 20.64 -27.32
CA SER A 385 14.47 21.21 -27.07
C SER A 385 14.37 22.50 -26.26
N GLN A 386 15.33 22.68 -25.36
CA GLN A 386 15.57 23.93 -24.64
C GLN A 386 16.68 24.72 -25.36
N PRO A 387 16.61 26.06 -25.46
CA PRO A 387 17.76 26.85 -25.90
C PRO A 387 18.95 26.65 -24.94
N ALA A 388 20.16 26.57 -25.51
CA ALA A 388 21.37 26.28 -24.75
C ALA A 388 21.54 27.22 -23.54
N PRO A 389 21.95 26.71 -22.37
CA PRO A 389 22.24 27.55 -21.22
C PRO A 389 23.39 28.51 -21.55
N VAL A 390 23.25 29.77 -21.12
CA VAL A 390 24.33 30.76 -21.20
C VAL A 390 25.49 30.25 -20.33
N PRO A 391 26.70 30.02 -20.87
CA PRO A 391 27.80 29.50 -20.07
C PRO A 391 28.21 30.53 -19.01
N SER A 392 28.13 30.15 -17.74
CA SER A 392 28.67 30.93 -16.62
C SER A 392 30.17 30.66 -16.42
N PRO A 393 30.95 31.62 -15.89
CA PRO A 393 32.40 31.61 -15.98
C PRO A 393 33.06 30.60 -15.03
N ASN A 394 34.02 29.86 -15.58
CA ASN A 394 34.78 28.79 -14.94
C ASN A 394 35.57 29.26 -13.70
N PRO A 395 35.47 28.61 -12.53
CA PRO A 395 36.38 28.86 -11.40
C PRO A 395 37.75 28.18 -11.63
N ALA A 396 38.80 28.83 -11.15
CA ALA A 396 40.20 28.42 -11.29
C ALA A 396 40.53 27.07 -10.60
N PRO A 397 41.57 26.33 -11.08
CA PRO A 397 41.94 25.03 -10.55
C PRO A 397 42.74 25.17 -9.25
N ASN A 398 42.39 24.41 -8.20
CA ASN A 398 43.23 24.24 -7.01
C ASN A 398 44.04 22.94 -7.10
N PRO A 399 45.31 22.91 -6.66
CA PRO A 399 46.21 21.79 -6.88
C PRO A 399 46.22 20.79 -5.72
N ASN A 400 46.59 19.56 -6.06
CA ASN A 400 47.22 18.51 -5.24
C ASN A 400 46.31 17.37 -4.73
N PRO A 401 46.48 16.13 -5.26
CA PRO A 401 45.96 14.92 -4.64
C PRO A 401 47.00 14.29 -3.69
N ALA A 402 46.55 13.82 -2.53
CA ALA A 402 47.32 13.01 -1.58
C ALA A 402 47.02 11.50 -1.79
N PRO A 403 47.93 10.59 -1.37
CA PRO A 403 48.12 9.28 -2.01
C PRO A 403 47.32 8.12 -1.38
N THR A 404 47.17 7.06 -2.18
CA THR A 404 46.50 5.78 -1.87
C THR A 404 47.30 4.90 -0.89
N PRO A 405 46.66 4.02 -0.09
CA PRO A 405 47.34 2.98 0.67
C PRO A 405 47.43 1.64 -0.10
N ASN A 406 48.56 0.97 0.14
CA ASN A 406 49.04 -0.32 -0.38
C ASN A 406 48.31 -1.51 0.28
N PRO A 407 48.21 -2.69 -0.35
CA PRO A 407 47.53 -3.87 0.21
C PRO A 407 48.50 -4.77 0.99
N ASP A 408 47.99 -5.45 2.02
CA ASP A 408 48.71 -6.48 2.78
C ASP A 408 48.25 -7.91 2.42
N PRO A 409 49.07 -8.94 2.72
CA PRO A 409 49.19 -10.11 1.83
C PRO A 409 48.50 -11.40 2.31
N VAL A 410 48.37 -12.27 1.31
CA VAL A 410 47.94 -13.67 1.25
C VAL A 410 48.64 -14.59 2.26
N LEU A 411 47.88 -15.47 2.91
CA LEU A 411 48.38 -16.73 3.48
C LEU A 411 47.62 -17.92 2.87
N ASN A 412 48.40 -18.85 2.33
CA ASN A 412 47.99 -20.08 1.65
C ASN A 412 47.71 -21.23 2.67
N PRO A 413 46.99 -22.29 2.25
CA PRO A 413 46.51 -23.37 3.12
C PRO A 413 47.45 -24.59 3.13
N ASP A 414 47.26 -25.52 4.07
CA ASP A 414 47.70 -26.92 3.90
C ASP A 414 46.71 -27.90 4.61
N PRO A 415 46.51 -29.13 4.10
CA PRO A 415 45.31 -29.95 4.30
C PRO A 415 45.57 -31.21 5.17
N THR A 416 44.69 -32.21 5.01
CA THR A 416 44.71 -33.61 5.51
C THR A 416 43.99 -33.82 6.87
N LEU A 417 43.10 -34.80 7.12
CA LEU A 417 42.97 -36.20 6.69
C LEU A 417 41.49 -36.69 6.76
N SER A 418 41.20 -37.72 5.96
CA SER A 418 39.95 -38.48 5.78
C SER A 418 39.58 -39.46 6.93
N PRO A 419 38.35 -40.06 6.94
CA PRO A 419 37.69 -40.74 8.08
C PRO A 419 37.91 -42.27 8.10
N PRO A 420 37.48 -43.03 9.15
CA PRO A 420 36.29 -43.94 9.05
C PRO A 420 35.71 -44.41 10.43
N PRO A 421 34.85 -45.46 10.55
CA PRO A 421 33.74 -45.97 9.72
C PRO A 421 32.41 -46.19 10.50
N ALA A 422 31.38 -46.57 9.74
CA ALA A 422 30.08 -47.07 10.15
C ALA A 422 30.11 -48.45 10.87
N SER A 423 29.10 -48.68 11.71
CA SER A 423 28.68 -49.99 12.21
C SER A 423 27.16 -50.04 12.38
N GLU A 424 26.49 -50.85 11.56
CA GLU A 424 25.10 -51.34 11.75
C GLU A 424 25.11 -52.75 12.40
N PRO A 425 23.98 -53.49 12.51
CA PRO A 425 22.77 -53.30 13.33
C PRO A 425 22.43 -54.59 14.15
N SER A 426 21.36 -54.60 14.97
CA SER A 426 20.54 -55.79 15.39
C SER A 426 19.49 -55.40 16.47
N PRO A 427 18.41 -56.18 16.71
CA PRO A 427 17.35 -56.64 15.80
C PRO A 427 15.91 -56.45 16.36
N ASP A 428 14.93 -56.56 15.46
CA ASP A 428 13.50 -56.90 15.62
C ASP A 428 12.82 -56.77 17.00
N LEU A 429 11.89 -55.82 17.09
CA LEU A 429 10.66 -55.97 17.87
C LEU A 429 9.44 -55.76 16.95
N VAL A 430 8.55 -56.75 17.01
CA VAL A 430 7.26 -56.95 16.32
C VAL A 430 6.45 -55.66 16.09
N PRO A 431 5.80 -55.45 14.92
CA PRO A 431 4.92 -54.31 14.72
C PRO A 431 3.56 -54.55 15.38
N THR A 432 3.23 -53.74 16.38
CA THR A 432 1.85 -53.48 16.82
C THR A 432 1.26 -52.36 15.95
N PRO A 433 -0.08 -52.30 15.76
CA PRO A 433 -0.70 -51.75 14.56
C PRO A 433 -0.44 -50.25 14.39
N VAL A 434 -0.28 -49.84 13.13
CA VAL A 434 -0.21 -48.46 12.68
C VAL A 434 -1.48 -47.71 13.14
N PRO A 435 -1.38 -46.63 13.93
CA PRO A 435 -2.47 -45.68 14.03
C PRO A 435 -2.56 -44.97 12.67
N THR A 436 -3.68 -45.17 11.99
CA THR A 436 -4.08 -44.40 10.82
C THR A 436 -4.64 -43.06 11.30
N GLU A 437 -4.18 -41.98 10.66
CA GLU A 437 -4.27 -40.56 11.01
C GLU A 437 -3.13 -40.12 11.95
N GLU A 438 -2.19 -39.33 11.43
CA GLU A 438 -1.27 -38.57 12.26
C GLU A 438 -2.12 -37.67 13.17
N ASP A 439 -2.17 -37.97 14.46
CA ASP A 439 -2.49 -36.96 15.46
C ASP A 439 -1.47 -35.83 15.24
N VAL A 440 -1.86 -34.77 14.53
CA VAL A 440 -1.04 -33.57 14.41
C VAL A 440 -0.97 -32.99 15.82
N VAL A 441 0.16 -33.20 16.49
CA VAL A 441 0.36 -32.79 17.88
C VAL A 441 0.48 -31.27 17.90
N GLY A 442 -0.49 -30.59 18.51
CA GLY A 442 -0.42 -29.16 18.75
C GLY A 442 0.71 -28.77 19.73
N ILE A 443 1.15 -27.52 19.60
CA ILE A 443 2.19 -26.85 20.37
C ILE A 443 1.57 -26.15 21.58
N VAL A 444 2.24 -26.23 22.73
CA VAL A 444 1.93 -25.40 23.89
C VAL A 444 3.09 -24.45 24.16
N GLU A 445 2.88 -23.16 23.90
CA GLU A 445 3.87 -22.11 24.09
C GLU A 445 3.44 -21.08 25.14
N VAL A 446 4.41 -20.65 25.95
CA VAL A 446 4.24 -19.56 26.90
C VAL A 446 5.33 -18.53 26.64
N GLY A 447 4.90 -17.35 26.21
CA GLY A 447 5.71 -16.18 25.93
C GLY A 447 6.32 -15.52 27.17
N ASN A 448 6.76 -14.29 27.00
CA ASN A 448 7.42 -13.47 28.03
C ASN A 448 6.86 -12.04 28.02
N ASN A 449 7.55 -11.06 28.63
CA ASN A 449 7.04 -9.68 28.69
C ASN A 449 7.56 -8.80 27.53
N ARG A 450 7.95 -9.43 26.42
CA ARG A 450 8.39 -8.78 25.19
C ARG A 450 7.57 -9.34 24.05
N ASN A 451 7.52 -8.61 22.95
CA ASN A 451 6.91 -9.03 21.69
C ASN A 451 7.37 -10.45 21.29
N ASN A 452 6.41 -11.35 21.12
CA ASN A 452 6.60 -12.73 20.71
C ASN A 452 5.92 -12.97 19.37
N VAL A 453 6.47 -13.92 18.62
CA VAL A 453 5.91 -14.37 17.34
C VAL A 453 5.71 -15.87 17.46
N PHE A 454 4.45 -16.30 17.39
CA PHE A 454 4.02 -17.68 17.45
C PHE A 454 3.39 -18.08 16.12
N SER A 455 3.77 -19.24 15.61
CA SER A 455 3.12 -19.88 14.47
C SER A 455 2.88 -21.34 14.84
N GLY A 456 1.59 -21.70 14.90
CA GLY A 456 1.07 -23.01 15.23
C GLY A 456 1.31 -24.07 14.16
N THR A 457 0.61 -25.17 14.29
CA THR A 457 0.66 -26.36 13.44
C THR A 457 -0.71 -26.57 12.79
N ALA A 458 -1.02 -27.77 12.30
CA ALA A 458 -2.36 -28.09 11.80
C ALA A 458 -3.21 -28.82 12.86
N GLY A 459 -2.85 -28.69 14.14
CA GLY A 459 -3.54 -29.33 15.25
C GLY A 459 -3.56 -28.44 16.48
N ASP A 460 -4.49 -28.70 17.41
CA ASP A 460 -4.88 -27.82 18.52
C ASP A 460 -3.70 -27.25 19.36
N ASP A 461 -3.34 -26.00 19.08
CA ASP A 461 -2.28 -25.24 19.71
C ASP A 461 -2.76 -24.41 20.92
N ILE A 462 -1.83 -24.09 21.81
CA ILE A 462 -2.06 -23.21 22.95
C ILE A 462 -0.94 -22.18 23.00
N PHE A 463 -1.31 -20.89 22.96
CA PHE A 463 -0.37 -19.79 23.09
C PHE A 463 -0.76 -18.86 24.25
N ASN A 464 0.22 -18.47 25.06
CA ASN A 464 0.06 -17.45 26.09
C ASN A 464 1.19 -16.42 26.01
N GLY A 465 0.95 -15.30 25.33
CA GLY A 465 1.92 -14.25 25.05
C GLY A 465 2.43 -13.54 26.30
N ARG A 466 1.57 -13.42 27.31
CA ARG A 466 1.78 -12.70 28.58
C ARG A 466 1.82 -11.19 28.40
N GLY A 467 2.92 -10.64 27.91
CA GLY A 467 3.04 -9.19 27.83
C GLY A 467 3.99 -8.72 26.75
N GLY A 468 3.83 -7.48 26.33
CA GLY A 468 4.46 -7.02 25.12
C GLY A 468 3.48 -7.14 23.97
N ARG A 469 3.99 -6.95 22.76
CA ARG A 469 3.16 -6.88 21.58
C ARG A 469 3.30 -8.15 20.76
N ASP A 470 2.39 -9.08 20.96
CA ASP A 470 2.51 -10.44 20.48
C ASP A 470 1.78 -10.65 19.15
N ARG A 471 2.29 -11.60 18.37
CA ARG A 471 1.70 -12.06 17.12
C ARG A 471 1.57 -13.56 17.18
N ALA A 472 0.36 -14.09 17.07
CA ALA A 472 0.10 -15.51 17.13
C ALA A 472 -0.82 -15.92 15.99
N ARG A 473 -0.47 -17.03 15.32
CA ARG A 473 -1.25 -17.62 14.23
C ARG A 473 -1.41 -19.11 14.44
N GLY A 474 -2.65 -19.59 14.40
CA GLY A 474 -3.05 -20.98 14.62
C GLY A 474 -2.77 -21.90 13.44
N ARG A 475 -3.34 -21.56 12.29
CA ARG A 475 -3.56 -22.41 11.10
C ARG A 475 -4.74 -23.36 11.34
N ASP A 476 -4.64 -24.62 10.94
CA ASP A 476 -5.74 -25.56 11.17
C ASP A 476 -5.69 -26.07 12.62
N GLY A 477 -6.83 -26.37 13.25
CA GLY A 477 -6.91 -26.90 14.61
C GLY A 477 -7.81 -26.06 15.50
N ASN A 478 -8.15 -26.55 16.69
CA ASN A 478 -8.96 -25.79 17.66
C ASN A 478 -8.04 -25.14 18.69
N ASP A 479 -7.62 -23.93 18.41
CA ASP A 479 -6.54 -23.26 19.11
C ASP A 479 -7.02 -22.44 20.31
N ARG A 480 -6.11 -22.21 21.26
CA ARG A 480 -6.39 -21.42 22.47
C ARG A 480 -5.33 -20.38 22.69
N PHE A 481 -5.60 -19.15 22.27
CA PHE A 481 -4.66 -18.04 22.36
C PHE A 481 -5.05 -17.03 23.42
N ASN A 482 -4.04 -16.57 24.16
CA ASN A 482 -4.14 -15.48 25.10
C ASN A 482 -2.98 -14.51 24.85
N GLY A 483 -3.28 -13.33 24.30
CA GLY A 483 -2.28 -12.28 24.04
C GLY A 483 -1.69 -11.77 25.36
N GLY A 484 -2.55 -11.29 26.24
CA GLY A 484 -2.17 -10.87 27.58
C GLY A 484 -2.20 -9.36 27.70
N SER A 485 -1.05 -8.70 27.90
CA SER A 485 -0.98 -7.24 28.00
C SER A 485 -0.13 -6.64 26.89
N GLY A 486 -0.71 -5.72 26.13
CA GLY A 486 -0.08 -5.08 24.99
C GLY A 486 -1.02 -5.17 23.79
N LYS A 487 -0.60 -4.65 22.63
CA LYS A 487 -1.47 -4.58 21.43
C LYS A 487 -1.26 -5.80 20.55
N ASP A 488 -1.92 -6.89 20.87
CA ASP A 488 -1.67 -8.21 20.32
C ASP A 488 -2.42 -8.44 19.00
N ARG A 489 -1.89 -9.35 18.18
CA ARG A 489 -2.50 -9.82 16.94
C ARG A 489 -2.66 -11.34 17.02
N LEU A 490 -3.90 -11.80 17.10
CA LEU A 490 -4.23 -13.22 17.25
C LEU A 490 -5.08 -13.67 16.06
N LEU A 491 -4.60 -14.69 15.35
CA LEU A 491 -5.25 -15.31 14.20
C LEU A 491 -5.51 -16.79 14.52
N GLY A 492 -6.77 -17.21 14.48
CA GLY A 492 -7.15 -18.62 14.58
C GLY A 492 -6.86 -19.36 13.28
N ASP A 493 -7.33 -18.80 12.16
CA ASP A 493 -7.36 -19.39 10.82
C ASP A 493 -8.44 -20.46 10.66
N GLY A 494 -8.20 -21.72 10.97
CA GLY A 494 -9.13 -22.81 10.63
C GLY A 494 -9.41 -23.73 11.80
N GLY A 495 -10.67 -23.87 12.19
CA GLY A 495 -11.10 -24.69 13.33
C GLY A 495 -11.92 -23.86 14.31
N ASP A 496 -12.36 -24.48 15.40
CA ASP A 496 -13.16 -23.80 16.43
C ASP A 496 -12.22 -23.20 17.48
N ASP A 497 -11.82 -21.94 17.28
CA ASP A 497 -10.77 -21.30 18.04
C ASP A 497 -11.27 -20.55 19.27
N ARG A 498 -10.36 -20.32 20.22
CA ARG A 498 -10.59 -19.45 21.37
C ARG A 498 -9.50 -18.40 21.48
N LEU A 499 -9.83 -17.17 21.09
CA LEU A 499 -8.89 -16.05 21.09
C LEU A 499 -9.24 -15.05 22.20
N ASN A 500 -8.26 -14.70 23.02
CA ASN A 500 -8.38 -13.68 24.06
C ASN A 500 -7.27 -12.63 23.90
N GLY A 501 -7.61 -11.41 23.49
CA GLY A 501 -6.68 -10.30 23.33
C GLY A 501 -6.05 -9.93 24.67
N GLY A 502 -6.90 -9.58 25.63
CA GLY A 502 -6.48 -9.34 27.01
C GLY A 502 -6.64 -7.88 27.40
N THR A 503 -5.54 -7.13 27.46
CA THR A 503 -5.55 -5.70 27.80
C THR A 503 -4.80 -4.89 26.77
N ASP A 504 -5.22 -3.63 26.58
CA ASP A 504 -4.88 -2.74 25.47
C ASP A 504 -5.64 -3.10 24.19
N GLY A 505 -5.45 -2.33 23.12
CA GLY A 505 -6.23 -2.48 21.89
C GLY A 505 -5.68 -3.58 21.01
N ASP A 506 -6.39 -4.70 20.94
CA ASP A 506 -5.99 -5.93 20.28
C ASP A 506 -6.65 -6.10 18.91
N ARG A 507 -6.09 -6.99 18.10
CA ARG A 507 -6.69 -7.47 16.85
C ARG A 507 -6.87 -8.98 16.90
N LEU A 508 -8.12 -9.41 16.75
CA LEU A 508 -8.51 -10.81 16.76
C LEU A 508 -9.15 -11.14 15.41
N VAL A 509 -8.73 -12.25 14.81
CA VAL A 509 -9.32 -12.84 13.61
C VAL A 509 -9.61 -14.29 13.93
N GLY A 510 -10.89 -14.68 13.99
CA GLY A 510 -11.32 -16.06 14.19
C GLY A 510 -10.87 -16.91 13.01
N GLY A 511 -11.56 -16.76 11.89
CA GLY A 511 -11.20 -17.42 10.64
C GLY A 511 -12.36 -18.28 10.15
N SER A 512 -12.16 -19.56 9.88
CA SER A 512 -13.23 -20.49 9.55
C SER A 512 -13.47 -21.46 10.71
N GLY A 513 -14.72 -21.67 11.10
CA GLY A 513 -15.08 -22.50 12.25
C GLY A 513 -15.93 -21.71 13.23
N ASP A 514 -16.39 -22.33 14.31
CA ASP A 514 -17.22 -21.65 15.32
C ASP A 514 -16.34 -21.08 16.44
N ASP A 515 -16.01 -19.79 16.37
CA ASP A 515 -14.96 -19.16 17.19
C ASP A 515 -15.47 -18.45 18.45
N ASP A 516 -14.71 -18.54 19.55
CA ASP A 516 -14.91 -17.81 20.79
C ASP A 516 -13.90 -16.64 20.90
N LEU A 517 -14.36 -15.41 20.65
CA LEU A 517 -13.52 -14.20 20.59
C LEU A 517 -13.74 -13.28 21.80
N ILE A 518 -12.69 -13.00 22.56
CA ILE A 518 -12.69 -12.06 23.69
C ILE A 518 -11.65 -10.96 23.40
N GLY A 519 -12.10 -9.77 23.00
CA GLY A 519 -11.19 -8.62 22.86
C GLY A 519 -10.56 -8.26 24.21
N GLY A 520 -11.41 -7.98 25.19
CA GLY A 520 -11.00 -7.70 26.55
C GLY A 520 -10.98 -6.22 26.86
N ALA A 521 -9.97 -5.77 27.60
CA ALA A 521 -9.88 -4.41 28.09
C ALA A 521 -9.09 -3.54 27.11
N GLY A 522 -9.77 -2.89 26.19
CA GLY A 522 -9.14 -2.02 25.22
C GLY A 522 -10.17 -1.67 24.17
N MET A 523 -9.78 -0.92 23.15
CA MET A 523 -10.66 -0.77 22.00
C MET A 523 -10.14 -1.75 20.95
N ASP A 524 -10.80 -2.90 20.86
CA ASP A 524 -10.30 -4.02 20.08
C ASP A 524 -10.89 -4.01 18.67
N THR A 525 -10.22 -4.68 17.74
CA THR A 525 -10.73 -4.92 16.39
C THR A 525 -10.91 -6.42 16.21
N ILE A 526 -12.14 -6.83 15.94
CA ILE A 526 -12.53 -8.24 15.85
C ILE A 526 -13.07 -8.50 14.45
N LEU A 527 -12.53 -9.54 13.82
CA LEU A 527 -13.11 -10.19 12.66
C LEU A 527 -13.51 -11.60 13.08
N THR A 528 -14.77 -11.93 12.90
CA THR A 528 -15.31 -13.25 13.24
C THR A 528 -14.90 -14.27 12.19
N GLY A 529 -15.14 -13.93 10.92
CA GLY A 529 -14.85 -14.82 9.80
C GLY A 529 -16.08 -15.62 9.39
N VAL A 530 -15.89 -16.89 9.05
CA VAL A 530 -16.94 -17.79 8.55
C VAL A 530 -17.26 -18.84 9.61
N GLY A 531 -18.47 -18.81 10.13
CA GLY A 531 -18.93 -19.78 11.12
C GLY A 531 -20.05 -19.22 11.96
N ALA A 532 -20.39 -19.89 13.04
CA ALA A 532 -21.29 -19.36 14.05
C ALA A 532 -20.49 -18.86 15.26
N ASP A 533 -20.07 -17.59 15.20
CA ASP A 533 -19.07 -17.05 16.10
C ASP A 533 -19.65 -16.41 17.35
N SER A 534 -18.85 -16.35 18.41
CA SER A 534 -19.22 -15.83 19.73
C SER A 534 -18.26 -14.74 20.18
N ILE A 535 -18.71 -13.48 20.12
CA ILE A 535 -17.99 -12.34 20.68
C ILE A 535 -18.37 -12.19 22.16
N ILE A 536 -17.44 -12.51 23.05
CA ILE A 536 -17.70 -12.67 24.48
C ILE A 536 -17.23 -11.45 25.28
N TYR A 537 -18.19 -10.78 25.90
CA TYR A 537 -17.95 -9.77 26.93
C TYR A 537 -18.09 -10.37 28.34
N ASN A 538 -16.97 -10.49 29.05
CA ASN A 538 -16.94 -10.97 30.42
C ASN A 538 -17.42 -9.92 31.43
N ASN A 539 -17.33 -8.63 31.11
CA ASN A 539 -17.89 -7.57 31.92
C ASN A 539 -18.15 -6.27 31.11
N ARG A 540 -18.99 -5.38 31.65
CA ARG A 540 -19.41 -4.14 30.97
C ARG A 540 -18.33 -3.06 30.84
N ARG A 541 -17.06 -3.31 31.22
CA ARG A 541 -15.95 -2.37 31.07
C ARG A 541 -14.98 -2.74 29.94
N GLU A 542 -15.18 -3.90 29.34
CA GLU A 542 -14.49 -4.31 28.11
C GLU A 542 -14.94 -3.40 26.95
N GLY A 543 -14.10 -3.21 25.93
CA GLY A 543 -14.30 -2.19 24.89
C GLY A 543 -13.73 -0.80 25.21
N GLY A 544 -12.91 -0.65 26.26
CA GLY A 544 -12.10 0.56 26.48
C GLY A 544 -12.91 1.86 26.67
N GLY A 545 -14.20 1.74 26.98
CA GLY A 545 -15.15 2.85 27.08
C GLY A 545 -15.60 3.44 25.74
N ARG A 546 -15.03 3.01 24.61
CA ARG A 546 -15.42 3.45 23.24
C ARG A 546 -16.11 2.36 22.43
N GLY A 547 -16.08 1.12 22.92
CA GLY A 547 -16.57 -0.11 22.31
C GLY A 547 -15.59 -0.74 21.33
N ASP A 548 -15.56 -2.07 21.26
CA ASP A 548 -14.79 -2.80 20.25
C ASP A 548 -15.38 -2.57 18.86
N ARG A 549 -14.58 -2.77 17.82
CA ARG A 549 -15.03 -2.76 16.43
C ARG A 549 -15.17 -4.18 15.93
N ILE A 550 -16.39 -4.59 15.62
CA ILE A 550 -16.70 -5.89 15.01
C ILE A 550 -17.04 -5.62 13.55
N ARG A 551 -16.24 -6.14 12.63
CA ARG A 551 -16.23 -5.63 11.24
C ARG A 551 -17.14 -6.39 10.28
N ASP A 552 -17.34 -7.67 10.54
CA ASP A 552 -17.95 -8.65 9.66
C ASP A 552 -19.04 -9.47 10.36
N PHE A 553 -19.57 -8.96 11.48
CA PHE A 553 -20.62 -9.62 12.25
C PHE A 553 -21.75 -10.13 11.37
N ASP A 554 -21.92 -11.44 11.32
CA ASP A 554 -23.01 -12.11 10.62
C ASP A 554 -24.23 -12.22 11.54
N GLU A 555 -25.26 -11.43 11.28
CA GLU A 555 -26.48 -11.38 12.08
C GLU A 555 -27.30 -12.68 12.12
N ASP A 556 -27.08 -13.59 11.15
CA ASP A 556 -27.75 -14.88 11.07
C ASP A 556 -27.03 -15.98 11.87
N ASN A 557 -25.71 -15.87 12.04
CA ASN A 557 -24.87 -16.92 12.65
C ASN A 557 -24.18 -16.48 13.96
N ASP A 558 -23.75 -15.22 14.05
CA ASP A 558 -22.92 -14.73 15.15
C ASP A 558 -23.74 -14.30 16.38
N LEU A 559 -23.09 -14.39 17.54
CA LEU A 559 -23.66 -14.02 18.82
C LEU A 559 -22.74 -13.06 19.59
N ILE A 560 -23.35 -11.99 20.09
CA ILE A 560 -22.77 -11.22 21.19
C ILE A 560 -23.10 -11.95 22.50
N VAL A 561 -22.09 -12.50 23.16
CA VAL A 561 -22.22 -13.23 24.42
C VAL A 561 -21.86 -12.32 25.58
N VAL A 562 -22.80 -12.13 26.52
CA VAL A 562 -22.57 -11.31 27.73
C VAL A 562 -22.66 -12.17 29.00
N LYS A 563 -21.66 -12.08 29.89
CA LYS A 563 -21.72 -12.76 31.19
C LYS A 563 -22.70 -12.05 32.13
N GLY A 564 -23.94 -12.51 32.17
CA GLY A 564 -25.10 -11.76 32.69
C GLY A 564 -24.91 -11.21 34.11
N ARG A 565 -24.40 -12.03 35.04
CA ARG A 565 -24.23 -11.62 36.46
C ARG A 565 -23.20 -10.50 36.67
N ARG A 566 -22.25 -10.33 35.74
CA ARG A 566 -21.24 -9.25 35.76
C ARG A 566 -21.75 -7.97 35.10
N PHE A 567 -22.76 -8.07 34.24
CA PHE A 567 -23.44 -6.93 33.60
C PHE A 567 -24.55 -6.36 34.48
N ASP A 568 -25.58 -7.16 34.77
CA ASP A 568 -26.72 -6.84 35.63
C ASP A 568 -27.32 -8.12 36.23
N ARG A 569 -27.50 -8.14 37.55
CA ARG A 569 -28.09 -9.26 38.29
C ARG A 569 -29.53 -9.59 37.88
N SER A 570 -30.22 -8.67 37.19
CA SER A 570 -31.56 -8.87 36.65
C SER A 570 -31.60 -9.74 35.39
N LEU A 571 -30.46 -9.88 34.70
CA LEU A 571 -30.33 -10.69 33.50
C LEU A 571 -30.29 -12.17 33.88
N ARG A 572 -31.20 -12.95 33.28
CA ARG A 572 -31.22 -14.41 33.46
C ARG A 572 -30.23 -15.05 32.50
N THR A 573 -29.35 -15.86 33.05
CA THR A 573 -28.26 -16.55 32.34
C THR A 573 -28.72 -17.79 31.58
N ASN A 574 -27.84 -18.30 30.72
CA ASN A 574 -28.01 -19.44 29.82
C ASN A 574 -29.23 -19.34 28.89
N ARG A 575 -29.38 -18.21 28.19
CA ARG A 575 -30.43 -17.98 27.18
C ARG A 575 -30.19 -16.72 26.35
N LEU A 576 -30.82 -16.67 25.19
CA LEU A 576 -31.01 -15.43 24.43
C LEU A 576 -31.68 -14.34 25.27
N LEU A 577 -31.26 -13.10 25.02
CA LEU A 577 -31.79 -11.91 25.67
C LEU A 577 -33.30 -11.80 25.39
N ARG A 578 -34.07 -11.47 26.43
CA ARG A 578 -35.51 -11.22 26.22
C ARG A 578 -35.69 -9.86 25.57
N ARG A 579 -36.58 -9.77 24.57
CA ARG A 579 -36.92 -8.52 23.86
C ARG A 579 -37.17 -7.31 24.77
N LYS A 580 -37.77 -7.49 25.95
CA LYS A 580 -38.01 -6.40 26.91
C LYS A 580 -36.74 -5.73 27.49
N TYR A 581 -35.56 -6.30 27.27
CA TYR A 581 -34.26 -5.76 27.69
C TYR A 581 -33.49 -5.10 26.53
N PHE A 582 -34.05 -5.08 25.32
CA PHE A 582 -33.40 -4.61 24.11
C PHE A 582 -34.25 -3.57 23.40
N THR A 583 -33.61 -2.55 22.83
CA THR A 583 -34.27 -1.58 21.95
C THR A 583 -33.34 -1.19 20.82
N VAL A 584 -33.94 -0.84 19.67
CA VAL A 584 -33.24 -0.16 18.57
C VAL A 584 -33.49 1.35 18.69
N GLY A 585 -32.48 2.15 18.40
CA GLY A 585 -32.45 3.61 18.52
C GLY A 585 -31.28 4.09 19.39
N SER A 586 -31.21 5.39 19.64
CA SER A 586 -30.09 6.01 20.38
C SER A 586 -30.21 5.96 21.90
N GLU A 587 -31.38 5.63 22.46
CA GLU A 587 -31.67 5.74 23.90
C GLU A 587 -32.59 4.63 24.42
N ALA A 588 -32.52 4.37 25.73
CA ALA A 588 -33.46 3.47 26.42
C ALA A 588 -34.85 4.11 26.53
N THR A 589 -35.87 3.44 25.98
CA THR A 589 -37.26 3.94 26.01
C THR A 589 -38.13 3.37 27.12
N THR A 590 -37.65 2.37 27.88
CA THR A 590 -38.38 1.80 29.04
C THR A 590 -37.40 1.43 30.14
N GLN A 591 -37.81 1.47 31.41
CA GLN A 591 -37.00 1.13 32.60
C GLN A 591 -36.34 -0.26 32.56
N ASN A 592 -36.74 -1.13 31.62
CA ASN A 592 -36.18 -2.47 31.46
C ASN A 592 -35.18 -2.56 30.32
N HIS A 593 -35.09 -1.59 29.40
CA HIS A 593 -34.10 -1.64 28.33
C HIS A 593 -32.70 -1.60 28.95
N ARG A 594 -31.84 -2.49 28.50
CA ARG A 594 -30.46 -2.64 28.99
C ARG A 594 -29.49 -2.59 27.83
N PHE A 595 -29.86 -3.17 26.71
CA PHE A 595 -29.09 -3.13 25.48
C PHE A 595 -29.79 -2.23 24.48
N ILE A 596 -29.04 -1.30 23.92
CA ILE A 596 -29.50 -0.27 23.00
C ILE A 596 -28.62 -0.37 21.76
N PHE A 597 -29.24 -0.59 20.60
CA PHE A 597 -28.52 -0.62 19.33
C PHE A 597 -28.97 0.54 18.46
N ASP A 598 -28.05 1.44 18.14
CA ASP A 598 -28.28 2.53 17.19
C ASP A 598 -27.89 2.06 15.80
N ASP A 599 -28.89 1.71 14.99
CA ASP A 599 -28.74 1.20 13.62
C ASP A 599 -28.10 2.21 12.66
N SER A 600 -28.26 3.51 12.93
CA SER A 600 -27.68 4.59 12.13
C SER A 600 -26.17 4.73 12.31
N SER A 601 -25.68 4.44 13.52
CA SER A 601 -24.27 4.56 13.89
C SER A 601 -23.55 3.22 14.07
N GLY A 602 -24.29 2.11 14.11
CA GLY A 602 -23.79 0.76 14.38
C GLY A 602 -23.43 0.52 15.84
N VAL A 603 -23.81 1.40 16.76
CA VAL A 603 -23.34 1.38 18.15
C VAL A 603 -24.23 0.51 19.03
N LEU A 604 -23.66 -0.55 19.64
CA LEU A 604 -24.29 -1.32 20.71
C LEU A 604 -23.83 -0.81 22.07
N SER A 605 -24.78 -0.38 22.89
CA SER A 605 -24.53 0.13 24.24
C SER A 605 -25.31 -0.62 25.32
N PHE A 606 -24.75 -0.61 26.53
CA PHE A 606 -25.36 -1.12 27.75
C PHE A 606 -25.75 0.02 28.69
N ASP A 607 -27.04 0.13 29.01
CA ASP A 607 -27.58 1.03 30.03
C ASP A 607 -27.78 0.28 31.36
N PRO A 608 -27.01 0.60 32.42
CA PRO A 608 -27.11 -0.07 33.71
C PRO A 608 -28.41 0.21 34.49
N ASP A 609 -29.04 1.37 34.33
CA ASP A 609 -30.31 1.68 35.01
C ASP A 609 -31.53 1.47 34.10
N GLY A 610 -31.30 1.54 32.80
CA GLY A 610 -32.30 1.34 31.76
C GLY A 610 -33.33 2.43 31.69
N THR A 611 -33.10 3.59 32.28
CA THR A 611 -34.01 4.73 32.19
C THR A 611 -33.49 5.80 31.23
N GLY A 612 -32.28 5.63 30.68
CA GLY A 612 -31.59 6.66 29.90
C GLY A 612 -31.08 7.83 30.75
N ASP A 613 -31.32 7.82 32.06
CA ASP A 613 -30.90 8.88 32.98
C ASP A 613 -29.40 8.83 33.28
N ARG A 614 -28.77 7.67 33.05
CA ARG A 614 -27.31 7.50 33.10
C ARG A 614 -26.74 7.33 31.71
N GLN A 615 -25.50 7.77 31.57
CA GLN A 615 -24.72 7.51 30.37
C GLN A 615 -24.59 6.00 30.15
N SER A 616 -25.00 5.55 28.97
CA SER A 616 -24.81 4.18 28.51
C SER A 616 -23.32 3.89 28.27
N ILE A 617 -22.95 2.63 28.42
CA ILE A 617 -21.58 2.17 28.19
C ILE A 617 -21.54 1.53 26.82
N ILE A 618 -20.67 2.02 25.94
CA ILE A 618 -20.52 1.44 24.61
C ILE A 618 -19.77 0.11 24.75
N LEU A 619 -20.37 -0.97 24.23
CA LEU A 619 -19.76 -2.30 24.20
C LEU A 619 -19.07 -2.56 22.86
N ALA A 620 -19.80 -2.33 21.77
CA ALA A 620 -19.34 -2.67 20.43
C ALA A 620 -19.84 -1.66 19.38
N ARG A 621 -19.15 -1.64 18.26
CA ARG A 621 -19.45 -0.91 17.04
C ARG A 621 -19.46 -1.93 15.91
N LEU A 622 -20.63 -2.13 15.34
CA LEU A 622 -20.88 -3.03 14.22
C LEU A 622 -21.02 -2.22 12.92
N GLY A 623 -21.08 -2.93 11.79
CA GLY A 623 -21.36 -2.32 10.49
C GLY A 623 -22.64 -1.47 10.49
N ARG A 624 -22.70 -0.47 9.61
CA ARG A 624 -23.95 0.28 9.39
C ARG A 624 -24.96 -0.65 8.71
N ASN A 625 -26.22 -0.59 9.16
CA ASN A 625 -27.32 -1.46 8.71
C ASN A 625 -27.25 -2.93 9.16
N THR A 626 -26.40 -3.30 10.12
CA THR A 626 -26.52 -4.62 10.77
C THR A 626 -27.89 -4.76 11.43
N ASP A 627 -28.65 -5.82 11.15
CA ASP A 627 -29.96 -6.09 11.77
C ASP A 627 -29.79 -6.76 13.14
N LEU A 628 -29.12 -6.05 14.05
CA LEU A 628 -28.87 -6.58 15.39
C LEU A 628 -30.18 -6.61 16.20
N THR A 629 -30.57 -7.81 16.65
CA THR A 629 -31.77 -7.98 17.47
C THR A 629 -31.46 -8.55 18.84
N HIS A 630 -32.46 -8.55 19.72
CA HIS A 630 -32.40 -9.28 20.99
C HIS A 630 -32.04 -10.77 20.87
N ARG A 631 -32.15 -11.38 19.68
CA ARG A 631 -31.77 -12.78 19.43
C ARG A 631 -30.29 -12.93 19.11
N SER A 632 -29.60 -11.87 18.72
CA SER A 632 -28.16 -11.82 18.48
C SER A 632 -27.37 -11.69 19.78
N ILE A 633 -28.04 -11.58 20.93
CA ILE A 633 -27.41 -11.45 22.26
C ILE A 633 -27.71 -12.68 23.11
N PHE A 634 -26.68 -13.44 23.47
CA PHE A 634 -26.78 -14.55 24.42
C PHE A 634 -26.30 -14.11 25.81
N VAL A 635 -27.13 -14.33 26.83
CA VAL A 635 -26.76 -14.07 28.22
C VAL A 635 -26.26 -15.37 28.84
N GLN A 636 -24.96 -15.45 29.10
CA GLN A 636 -24.32 -16.65 29.67
C GLN A 636 -24.25 -16.62 31.20
#